data_AF-A0A2N6P1T8-F1
#
_entry.id   AF-A0A2N6P1T8-F1
#
_cell.length_a   1.000
_cell.length_b   1.000
_cell.length_c   1.000
_cell.angle_alpha   90.00
_cell.angle_beta   90.00
_cell.angle_gamma   90.00
#
_symmetry.space_group_name_H-M   'P 1'
#
loop_
_entity.id
_entity.type
_entity.pdbx_description
1 polymer ?
#
loop_
_entity_poly.entity_id
_entity_poly.type
_entity_poly.pdbx_seq_one_letter_code
_entity_poly.pdbx_strand_id
1 'polypeptide(L)'
;MVSESPMFSPLSLYFRGQDFPTVKQGGKTLIGNNGWLEKTGQDGFGLEGASKSAQKKIGIFDSIKKIAKDMTELHHPHRRLPHAKASGAQLLISLNPREQSLLYCELEYHLTCALNNYISRELEKGRLVPTNFKKITDAWYQQGRPRVVGFRFDLETQVDLVALHVNEFTFCGRRQCNPVEISSLLHAVKVNARAMRIRTFCQPDSVIAKQLADSQSLFDMIGAAEDASRALSEIFHFFKVICEREHKVLQQRQKEHGQTTSVGAASPFAKKNMHRLLRTAD
;
A
#
# COMPACT_ATOMS: atom_id res chain seq x y z
N MET A 1 -5.86 14.40 27.09
CA MET A 1 -5.29 13.04 27.14
C MET A 1 -5.95 12.23 26.04
N VAL A 2 -5.23 11.92 24.97
CA VAL A 2 -5.75 11.04 23.91
C VAL A 2 -5.56 9.62 24.42
N SER A 3 -6.65 8.89 24.61
CA SER A 3 -6.59 7.47 24.96
C SER A 3 -5.82 6.74 23.87
N GLU A 4 -4.78 6.00 24.24
CA GLU A 4 -4.13 5.07 23.31
C GLU A 4 -5.19 4.07 22.84
N SER A 5 -5.40 4.01 21.53
CA SER A 5 -6.28 3.01 20.93
C SER A 5 -5.61 1.65 21.06
N PRO A 6 -6.34 0.57 21.39
CA PRO A 6 -5.76 -0.75 21.52
C PRO A 6 -5.03 -1.14 20.22
N MET A 7 -3.90 -1.84 20.37
CA MET A 7 -3.06 -2.31 19.27
C MET A 7 -3.79 -3.40 18.48
N PHE A 8 -4.69 -2.98 17.59
CA PHE A 8 -5.43 -3.86 16.69
C PHE A 8 -4.76 -3.82 15.33
N SER A 9 -4.20 -4.95 14.88
CA SER A 9 -3.82 -5.13 13.48
C SER A 9 -4.83 -6.04 12.75
N PRO A 10 -5.44 -5.59 11.64
CA PRO A 10 -6.28 -6.43 10.78
C PRO A 10 -5.51 -7.61 10.16
N LEU A 11 -4.16 -7.57 10.13
CA LEU A 11 -3.35 -8.67 9.57
C LEU A 11 -3.48 -9.96 10.38
N SER A 12 -3.63 -9.83 11.71
CA SER A 12 -3.84 -10.97 12.62
C SER A 12 -5.13 -11.75 12.31
N LEU A 13 -6.13 -11.08 11.74
CA LEU A 13 -7.40 -11.69 11.36
C LEU A 13 -7.31 -12.42 10.02
N TYR A 14 -6.35 -12.05 9.16
CA TYR A 14 -6.24 -12.60 7.82
C TYR A 14 -5.95 -14.11 7.81
N PHE A 15 -5.16 -14.58 8.78
CA PHE A 15 -4.79 -15.98 8.91
C PHE A 15 -5.77 -16.81 9.75
N ARG A 16 -6.84 -16.20 10.28
CA ARG A 16 -7.88 -16.95 10.99
C ARG A 16 -8.69 -17.74 9.94
N GLY A 17 -8.72 -19.07 10.09
CA GLY A 17 -9.37 -19.99 9.15
C GLY A 17 -10.89 -19.78 9.03
N GLN A 18 -11.54 -20.63 8.23
CA GLN A 18 -12.99 -20.61 8.01
C GLN A 18 -13.83 -20.77 9.29
N ASP A 19 -13.22 -21.19 10.39
CA ASP A 19 -13.86 -21.37 11.71
C ASP A 19 -14.10 -20.03 12.45
N PHE A 20 -13.60 -18.91 11.92
CA PHE A 20 -13.91 -17.59 12.47
C PHE A 20 -15.30 -17.15 11.97
N PRO A 21 -16.23 -16.72 12.85
CA PRO A 21 -17.56 -16.33 12.42
C PRO A 21 -17.49 -15.09 11.51
N THR A 22 -17.47 -15.29 10.19
CA THR A 22 -17.72 -14.26 9.17
C THR A 22 -19.20 -13.90 9.04
N VAL A 23 -20.04 -14.46 9.92
CA VAL A 23 -21.46 -14.14 10.00
C VAL A 23 -21.60 -12.71 10.47
N LYS A 24 -22.27 -11.87 9.66
CA LYS A 24 -22.65 -10.50 9.99
C LYS A 24 -23.47 -10.50 11.29
N GLN A 25 -22.82 -10.22 12.43
CA GLN A 25 -23.52 -10.02 13.69
C GLN A 25 -24.11 -8.61 13.71
N GLY A 26 -25.42 -8.53 13.46
CA GLY A 26 -26.19 -7.29 13.50
C GLY A 26 -26.25 -6.55 12.16
N GLY A 27 -27.46 -6.29 11.69
CA GLY A 27 -27.73 -5.34 10.62
C GLY A 27 -28.44 -4.13 11.20
N LYS A 28 -27.72 -3.03 11.39
CA LYS A 28 -28.38 -1.73 11.60
C LYS A 28 -28.65 -1.13 10.22
N THR A 29 -29.89 -0.75 9.96
CA THR A 29 -30.20 0.13 8.83
C THR A 29 -29.57 1.48 9.12
N LEU A 30 -28.40 1.73 8.53
CA LEU A 30 -27.63 2.95 8.79
C LEU A 30 -28.27 4.16 8.11
N ILE A 31 -28.91 3.95 6.96
CA ILE A 31 -29.45 5.00 6.08
C ILE A 31 -30.87 4.61 5.68
N GLY A 32 -31.79 5.58 5.70
CA GLY A 32 -33.23 5.40 5.44
C GLY A 32 -34.05 6.14 6.49
N ASN A 33 -35.37 6.21 6.33
CA ASN A 33 -36.26 6.76 7.35
C ASN A 33 -36.10 5.93 8.65
N ASN A 34 -35.79 6.61 9.75
CA ASN A 34 -35.36 6.08 11.06
C ASN A 34 -34.04 5.28 11.02
N GLY A 35 -33.18 5.55 10.03
CA GLY A 35 -31.83 4.98 9.98
C GLY A 35 -30.98 5.50 11.14
N TRP A 36 -30.02 4.70 11.62
CA TRP A 36 -29.20 5.06 12.77
C TRP A 36 -28.39 6.36 12.58
N LEU A 37 -28.11 6.76 11.34
CA LEU A 37 -27.42 8.00 11.00
C LEU A 37 -28.38 9.16 10.67
N GLU A 38 -29.69 8.95 10.69
CA GLU A 38 -30.66 10.03 10.54
C GLU A 38 -30.64 10.88 11.81
N LYS A 39 -30.07 12.08 11.70
CA LYS A 39 -30.08 13.06 12.76
C LYS A 39 -31.53 13.54 12.98
N THR A 40 -32.25 12.97 13.94
CA THR A 40 -33.36 13.67 14.59
C THR A 40 -32.77 14.74 15.50
N GLY A 41 -32.28 15.82 14.90
CA GLY A 41 -32.01 17.07 15.59
C GLY A 41 -33.32 17.64 16.11
N GLN A 42 -33.78 17.11 17.24
CA GLN A 42 -34.75 17.78 18.10
C GLN A 42 -33.98 18.80 18.94
N ASP A 43 -33.39 19.79 18.25
CA ASP A 43 -32.91 21.00 18.88
C ASP A 43 -34.16 21.85 19.14
N GLY A 44 -34.84 21.52 20.22
CA GLY A 44 -35.98 22.29 20.69
C GLY A 44 -35.51 23.64 21.20
N PHE A 45 -35.63 24.69 20.39
CA PHE A 45 -35.91 26.06 20.82
C PHE A 45 -36.52 26.86 19.66
N GLY A 46 -37.80 27.23 19.79
CA GLY A 46 -38.37 28.43 19.15
C GLY A 46 -39.30 28.23 17.95
N LEU A 47 -40.61 28.27 18.23
CA LEU A 47 -41.74 28.68 17.37
C LEU A 47 -41.39 29.97 16.56
N GLU A 48 -41.96 30.33 15.40
CA GLU A 48 -43.22 30.05 14.72
C GLU A 48 -43.14 30.74 13.33
N GLY A 49 -44.00 30.36 12.37
CA GLY A 49 -44.48 31.35 11.38
C GLY A 49 -44.33 31.04 9.90
N ALA A 50 -45.43 30.54 9.33
CA ALA A 50 -46.06 31.00 8.09
C ALA A 50 -45.45 30.66 6.70
N SER A 51 -46.13 29.69 6.08
CA SER A 51 -46.83 29.81 4.79
C SER A 51 -46.08 29.68 3.46
N LYS A 52 -46.45 28.62 2.73
CA LYS A 52 -46.81 28.52 1.29
C LYS A 52 -46.11 29.47 0.29
N SER A 53 -45.42 28.89 -0.69
CA SER A 53 -45.98 28.69 -2.05
C SER A 53 -44.97 28.03 -2.99
N ALA A 54 -45.51 27.22 -3.90
CA ALA A 54 -44.79 26.58 -4.99
C ALA A 54 -44.61 27.56 -6.16
N GLN A 55 -43.41 27.65 -6.72
CA GLN A 55 -43.20 28.10 -8.10
C GLN A 55 -42.13 27.24 -8.79
N LYS A 56 -42.55 26.61 -9.89
CA LYS A 56 -41.75 25.91 -10.89
C LYS A 56 -40.92 26.91 -11.71
N LYS A 57 -39.64 26.61 -11.96
CA LYS A 57 -38.87 26.75 -13.24
C LYS A 57 -37.67 25.77 -13.15
N ILE A 58 -37.54 24.71 -13.96
CA ILE A 58 -36.83 24.65 -15.28
C ILE A 58 -35.63 25.60 -15.30
N GLY A 59 -34.36 25.22 -15.44
CA GLY A 59 -33.68 24.00 -15.87
C GLY A 59 -32.49 24.43 -16.73
N ILE A 60 -31.25 24.27 -16.25
CA ILE A 60 -29.95 24.26 -16.97
C ILE A 60 -29.01 23.53 -15.98
N PHE A 61 -28.50 22.32 -16.20
CA PHE A 61 -27.41 21.97 -17.11
C PHE A 61 -27.53 20.50 -17.53
N ASP A 62 -28.13 20.26 -18.70
CA ASP A 62 -27.71 19.16 -19.57
C ASP A 62 -26.43 19.60 -20.28
N SER A 63 -25.25 19.34 -19.68
CA SER A 63 -23.97 19.39 -20.40
C SER A 63 -22.82 18.71 -19.63
N ILE A 64 -22.97 17.44 -19.25
CA ILE A 64 -21.81 16.56 -18.97
C ILE A 64 -22.08 15.20 -19.61
N LYS A 65 -22.14 15.17 -20.95
CA LYS A 65 -22.11 13.93 -21.71
C LYS A 65 -21.56 14.13 -23.13
N LYS A 66 -20.38 14.77 -23.26
CA LYS A 66 -19.61 14.76 -24.51
C LYS A 66 -18.16 15.27 -24.35
N ILE A 67 -17.34 14.61 -23.54
CA ILE A 67 -15.86 14.60 -23.76
C ILE A 67 -15.38 13.16 -23.56
N ALA A 68 -15.85 12.32 -24.47
CA ALA A 68 -15.17 11.10 -24.87
C ALA A 68 -15.29 11.10 -26.38
N LYS A 69 -14.16 10.83 -27.04
CA LYS A 69 -13.92 10.79 -28.50
C LYS A 69 -13.20 12.04 -29.04
N ASP A 70 -12.03 11.76 -29.62
CA ASP A 70 -11.14 12.62 -30.41
C ASP A 70 -10.05 13.42 -29.68
N MET A 71 -9.01 12.69 -29.25
CA MET A 71 -7.61 13.10 -29.51
C MET A 71 -6.83 11.87 -30.00
N THR A 72 -7.11 11.47 -31.24
CA THR A 72 -6.24 10.66 -32.06
C THR A 72 -5.12 11.54 -32.64
N GLU A 73 -3.93 10.95 -32.72
CA GLU A 73 -2.79 11.39 -33.54
C GLU A 73 -2.03 12.65 -33.12
N LEU A 74 -0.95 12.44 -32.35
CA LEU A 74 0.26 13.23 -32.47
C LEU A 74 1.45 12.28 -32.66
N HIS A 75 1.93 12.23 -33.90
CA HIS A 75 3.12 11.53 -34.33
C HIS A 75 4.38 12.09 -33.65
N HIS A 76 5.16 11.20 -33.02
CA HIS A 76 6.60 11.41 -32.81
C HIS A 76 7.37 10.20 -33.37
N PRO A 77 8.43 10.42 -34.17
CA PRO A 77 9.11 9.36 -34.89
C PRO A 77 9.92 8.46 -33.95
N HIS A 78 9.78 7.15 -34.19
CA HIS A 78 10.49 6.06 -33.52
C HIS A 78 12.02 6.23 -33.56
N ARG A 79 12.65 6.32 -32.38
CA ARG A 79 14.03 5.86 -32.18
C ARG A 79 13.97 4.42 -31.70
N ARG A 80 14.13 3.47 -32.63
CA ARG A 80 14.23 2.04 -32.32
C ARG A 80 15.53 1.77 -31.56
N LEU A 81 15.46 1.58 -30.25
CA LEU A 81 16.55 0.99 -29.47
C LEU A 81 16.46 -0.55 -29.62
N PRO A 82 17.60 -1.28 -29.67
CA PRO A 82 17.60 -2.70 -29.96
C PRO A 82 16.82 -3.48 -28.90
N HIS A 83 15.95 -4.37 -29.36
CA HIS A 83 15.25 -5.35 -28.55
C HIS A 83 16.28 -6.31 -27.93
N ALA A 84 16.82 -5.94 -26.78
CA ALA A 84 17.50 -6.88 -25.92
C ALA A 84 16.46 -7.95 -25.58
N LYS A 85 16.73 -9.19 -25.99
CA LYS A 85 15.92 -10.36 -25.62
C LYS A 85 15.83 -10.35 -24.10
N ALA A 86 14.69 -9.93 -23.57
CA ALA A 86 14.37 -10.07 -22.17
C ALA A 86 14.38 -11.57 -21.88
N SER A 87 15.46 -12.05 -21.28
CA SER A 87 15.41 -13.27 -20.48
C SER A 87 14.38 -12.97 -19.40
N GLY A 88 13.13 -13.35 -19.65
CA GLY A 88 11.97 -12.97 -18.88
C GLY A 88 12.01 -13.62 -17.51
N ALA A 89 12.74 -13.00 -16.58
CA ALA A 89 12.44 -13.16 -15.17
C ALA A 89 11.02 -12.63 -14.99
N GLN A 90 10.03 -13.54 -14.98
CA GLN A 90 8.67 -13.18 -14.63
C GLN A 90 8.73 -12.53 -13.25
N LEU A 91 8.35 -11.25 -13.18
CA LEU A 91 8.27 -10.52 -11.92
C LEU A 91 7.23 -11.24 -11.06
N LEU A 92 7.68 -11.85 -9.96
CA LEU A 92 6.80 -12.53 -9.03
C LEU A 92 5.90 -11.50 -8.34
N ILE A 93 4.60 -11.72 -8.43
CA ILE A 93 3.56 -10.97 -7.73
C ILE A 93 2.81 -12.01 -6.91
N SER A 94 3.23 -12.23 -5.67
CA SER A 94 2.64 -13.23 -4.78
C SER A 94 1.39 -12.71 -4.09
N LEU A 95 1.40 -11.43 -3.69
CA LEU A 95 0.28 -10.81 -2.98
C LEU A 95 -0.83 -10.42 -3.97
N ASN A 96 -2.04 -10.90 -3.71
CA ASN A 96 -3.24 -10.47 -4.44
C ASN A 96 -3.62 -9.01 -4.09
N PRO A 97 -4.52 -8.36 -4.85
CA PRO A 97 -4.83 -6.95 -4.62
C PRO A 97 -5.37 -6.63 -3.21
N ARG A 98 -6.11 -7.56 -2.59
CA ARG A 98 -6.61 -7.39 -1.21
C ARG A 98 -5.48 -7.48 -0.20
N GLU A 99 -4.55 -8.41 -0.37
CA GLU A 99 -3.35 -8.55 0.47
C GLU A 99 -2.45 -7.32 0.38
N GLN A 100 -2.19 -6.82 -0.84
CA GLN A 100 -1.42 -5.58 -1.02
C GLN A 100 -2.14 -4.37 -0.39
N SER A 101 -3.46 -4.26 -0.54
CA SER A 101 -4.23 -3.18 0.08
C SER A 101 -4.15 -3.20 1.62
N LEU A 102 -4.23 -4.39 2.24
CA LEU A 102 -4.10 -4.53 3.69
C LEU A 102 -2.69 -4.17 4.15
N LEU A 103 -1.67 -4.70 3.47
CA LEU A 103 -0.27 -4.42 3.77
C LEU A 103 0.03 -2.92 3.72
N TYR A 104 -0.36 -2.24 2.64
CA TYR A 104 -0.06 -0.82 2.47
C TYR A 104 -0.86 0.07 3.42
N CYS A 105 -2.10 -0.30 3.75
CA CYS A 105 -2.90 0.43 4.74
C CYS A 105 -2.20 0.45 6.10
N GLU A 106 -1.75 -0.72 6.58
CA GLU A 106 -1.03 -0.84 7.85
C GLU A 106 0.33 -0.14 7.79
N LEU A 107 1.08 -0.35 6.70
CA LEU A 107 2.41 0.24 6.55
C LEU A 107 2.35 1.77 6.54
N GLU A 108 1.44 2.37 5.77
CA GLU A 108 1.26 3.82 5.71
C GLU A 108 0.81 4.37 7.08
N TYR A 109 -0.11 3.68 7.75
CA TYR A 109 -0.55 4.07 9.10
C TYR A 109 0.62 4.12 10.08
N HIS A 110 1.39 3.02 10.20
CA HIS A 110 2.49 2.95 11.16
C HIS A 110 3.65 3.90 10.82
N LEU A 111 4.00 4.05 9.54
CA LEU A 111 5.03 5.00 9.10
C LEU A 111 4.66 6.42 9.48
N THR A 112 3.43 6.83 9.17
CA THR A 112 3.01 8.20 9.47
C THR A 112 2.97 8.41 11.00
N CYS A 113 2.40 7.48 11.76
CA CYS A 113 2.35 7.57 13.22
C CYS A 113 3.74 7.69 13.85
N ALA A 114 4.70 6.88 13.39
CA ALA A 114 6.08 6.93 13.86
C ALA A 114 6.74 8.29 13.58
N LEU A 115 6.57 8.83 12.37
CA LEU A 115 7.10 10.15 12.01
C LEU A 115 6.43 11.28 12.80
N ASN A 116 5.10 11.24 12.97
CA ASN A 116 4.40 12.22 13.80
C ASN A 116 4.96 12.25 15.23
N ASN A 117 5.15 11.08 15.85
CA ASN A 117 5.70 11.00 17.20
C ASN A 117 7.16 11.44 17.24
N TYR A 118 7.96 11.08 16.24
CA TYR A 118 9.33 11.55 16.12
C TYR A 118 9.41 13.07 16.02
N ILE A 119 8.66 13.70 15.12
CA ILE A 119 8.64 15.16 14.95
C ILE A 119 8.17 15.86 16.23
N SER A 120 7.15 15.32 16.91
CA SER A 120 6.72 15.84 18.22
C SER A 120 7.84 15.82 19.26
N ARG A 121 8.58 14.71 19.37
CA ARG A 121 9.73 14.60 20.29
C ARG A 121 10.84 15.60 19.95
N GLU A 122 11.08 15.85 18.65
CA GLU A 122 12.09 16.83 18.23
C GLU A 122 11.62 18.28 18.46
N LEU A 123 10.33 18.56 18.33
CA LEU A 123 9.73 19.85 18.74
C LEU A 123 9.90 20.07 20.24
N GLU A 124 9.57 19.09 21.08
CA GLU A 124 9.68 19.17 22.54
C GLU A 124 11.11 19.47 23.00
N LYS A 125 12.10 19.02 22.23
CA LYS A 125 13.53 19.29 22.47
C LYS A 125 14.03 20.59 21.82
N GLY A 126 13.15 21.39 21.22
CA GLY A 126 13.48 22.68 20.63
C GLY A 126 14.21 22.62 19.28
N ARG A 127 14.16 21.47 18.58
CA ARG A 127 14.92 21.25 17.33
C ARG A 127 14.10 21.46 16.06
N LEU A 128 12.80 21.73 16.19
CA LEU A 128 11.96 22.12 15.06
C LEU A 128 12.14 23.60 14.74
N VAL A 129 12.70 23.90 13.57
CA VAL A 129 12.95 25.27 13.12
C VAL A 129 11.65 25.88 12.57
N PRO A 130 11.14 26.99 13.14
CA PRO A 130 9.84 27.55 12.75
C PRO A 130 9.76 27.95 11.27
N THR A 131 10.85 28.46 10.69
CA THR A 131 10.89 28.89 9.29
C THR A 131 10.80 27.69 8.33
N ASN A 132 11.46 26.57 8.65
CA ASN A 132 11.37 25.34 7.85
C ASN A 132 9.98 24.69 7.98
N PHE A 133 9.42 24.66 9.20
CA PHE A 133 8.06 24.19 9.41
C PHE A 133 7.05 25.04 8.62
N LYS A 134 7.18 26.38 8.64
CA LYS A 134 6.30 27.28 7.89
C LYS A 134 6.31 26.98 6.38
N LYS A 135 7.47 26.67 5.79
CA LYS A 135 7.56 26.29 4.37
C LYS A 135 6.71 25.06 4.05
N ILE A 136 6.74 24.04 4.92
CA ILE A 136 5.93 22.84 4.77
C ILE A 136 4.43 23.17 4.90
N THR A 137 4.04 23.96 5.92
CA THR A 137 2.63 24.30 6.12
C THR A 137 2.07 25.16 5.00
N ASP A 138 2.83 26.15 4.53
CA ASP A 138 2.42 27.02 3.42
C ASP A 138 2.22 26.19 2.15
N ALA A 139 3.18 25.32 1.80
CA ALA A 139 3.08 24.44 0.63
C ALA A 139 1.89 23.48 0.74
N TRP A 140 1.60 22.96 1.93
CA TRP A 140 0.43 22.12 2.19
C TRP A 140 -0.88 22.88 1.94
N TYR A 141 -1.01 24.11 2.46
CA TYR A 141 -2.22 24.91 2.27
C TYR A 141 -2.38 25.44 0.84
N GLN A 142 -1.29 25.75 0.15
CA GLN A 142 -1.32 26.16 -1.27
C GLN A 142 -1.87 25.05 -2.17
N GLN A 143 -1.77 23.78 -1.76
CA GLN A 143 -2.39 22.65 -2.46
C GLN A 143 -3.88 22.47 -2.11
N GLY A 144 -4.49 23.40 -1.36
CA GLY A 144 -5.89 23.32 -0.95
C GLY A 144 -6.19 22.23 0.09
N ARG A 145 -5.17 21.76 0.81
CA ARG A 145 -5.30 20.66 1.77
C ARG A 145 -5.79 21.13 3.14
N PRO A 146 -6.52 20.28 3.89
CA PRO A 146 -7.11 20.66 5.18
C PRO A 146 -6.05 20.90 6.26
N ARG A 147 -6.42 21.64 7.30
CA ARG A 147 -5.57 21.78 8.50
C ARG A 147 -5.30 20.41 9.12
N VAL A 148 -4.07 20.21 9.56
CA VAL A 148 -3.65 18.98 10.24
C VAL A 148 -3.60 19.19 11.74
N VAL A 149 -3.91 18.14 12.51
CA VAL A 149 -3.71 18.10 13.95
C VAL A 149 -2.28 17.59 14.22
N GLY A 150 -1.51 18.28 15.06
CA GLY A 150 -0.10 17.94 15.29
C GLY A 150 0.70 17.95 13.98
N PHE A 151 1.42 16.87 13.69
CA PHE A 151 2.20 16.69 12.46
C PHE A 151 1.58 15.65 11.52
N ARG A 152 0.26 15.45 11.58
CA ARG A 152 -0.50 14.43 10.82
C ARG A 152 -0.67 14.76 9.32
N PHE A 153 0.38 15.27 8.68
CA PHE A 153 0.45 15.34 7.22
C PHE A 153 0.51 13.94 6.59
N ASP A 154 0.37 13.87 5.26
CA ASP A 154 0.65 12.63 4.55
C ASP A 154 2.13 12.22 4.70
N LEU A 155 2.43 10.95 4.42
CA LEU A 155 3.75 10.37 4.63
C LEU A 155 4.85 11.13 3.87
N GLU A 156 4.59 11.48 2.61
CA GLU A 156 5.53 12.24 1.79
C GLU A 156 5.88 13.59 2.42
N THR A 157 4.87 14.32 2.90
CA THR A 157 5.06 15.63 3.53
C THR A 157 5.78 15.53 4.88
N GLN A 158 5.50 14.50 5.68
CA GLN A 158 6.23 14.26 6.93
C GLN A 158 7.71 13.96 6.66
N VAL A 159 8.02 13.17 5.62
CA VAL A 159 9.40 12.89 5.21
C VAL A 159 10.11 14.17 4.74
N ASP A 160 9.43 15.02 3.97
CA ASP A 160 9.97 16.32 3.55
C ASP A 160 10.24 17.25 4.75
N LEU A 161 9.36 17.24 5.75
CA LEU A 161 9.59 18.01 6.98
C LEU A 161 10.84 17.53 7.72
N VAL A 162 11.04 16.22 7.85
CA VAL A 162 12.26 15.65 8.47
C VAL A 162 13.49 15.98 7.62
N ALA A 163 13.40 15.88 6.29
CA ALA A 163 14.51 16.19 5.39
C ALA A 163 14.96 17.66 5.48
N LEU A 164 14.02 18.59 5.67
CA LEU A 164 14.34 20.01 5.91
C LEU A 164 15.01 20.28 7.26
N HIS A 165 15.01 19.31 8.17
CA HIS A 165 15.60 19.41 9.50
C HIS A 165 16.78 18.43 9.70
N VAL A 166 17.43 17.99 8.62
CA VAL A 166 18.50 16.97 8.71
C VAL A 166 19.69 17.42 9.56
N ASN A 167 19.93 18.73 9.68
CA ASN A 167 21.04 19.26 10.48
C ASN A 167 20.62 19.56 11.92
N GLU A 168 19.32 19.70 12.18
CA GLU A 168 18.77 20.11 13.46
C GLU A 168 18.27 18.92 14.26
N PHE A 169 17.67 17.93 13.61
CA PHE A 169 17.13 16.75 14.28
C PHE A 169 18.21 15.76 14.70
N THR A 170 17.94 15.01 15.78
CA THR A 170 18.78 13.88 16.19
C THR A 170 18.30 12.59 15.55
N PHE A 171 19.21 11.89 14.89
CA PHE A 171 18.96 10.56 14.31
C PHE A 171 19.68 9.48 15.12
N CYS A 172 19.23 8.23 14.97
CA CYS A 172 19.72 7.06 15.66
C CYS A 172 20.25 6.01 14.67
N GLY A 173 20.86 4.95 15.21
CA GLY A 173 21.29 3.78 14.44
C GLY A 173 22.57 4.00 13.65
N ARG A 174 22.88 3.05 12.75
CA ARG A 174 24.18 2.99 12.04
C ARG A 174 24.51 4.22 11.19
N ARG A 175 23.50 5.00 10.79
CA ARG A 175 23.62 6.13 9.84
C ARG A 175 23.57 7.51 10.54
N GLN A 176 23.51 7.54 11.87
CA GLN A 176 23.17 8.73 12.66
C GLN A 176 24.13 9.93 12.51
N CYS A 177 25.34 9.73 11.99
CA CYS A 177 26.35 10.79 11.86
C CYS A 177 26.61 11.24 10.42
N ASN A 178 25.93 10.66 9.41
CA ASN A 178 26.17 10.98 8.01
C ASN A 178 24.92 11.60 7.36
N PRO A 179 24.85 12.94 7.24
CA PRO A 179 23.73 13.64 6.61
C PRO A 179 23.42 13.14 5.19
N VAL A 180 24.43 12.72 4.43
CA VAL A 180 24.23 12.20 3.07
C VAL A 180 23.48 10.87 3.08
N GLU A 181 23.83 9.97 4.00
CA GLU A 181 23.12 8.69 4.15
C GLU A 181 21.70 8.88 4.70
N ILE A 182 21.51 9.83 5.61
CA ILE A 182 20.20 10.22 6.14
C ILE A 182 19.32 10.75 5.00
N SER A 183 19.80 11.75 4.25
CA SER A 183 19.08 12.30 3.11
C SER A 183 18.80 11.24 2.03
N SER A 184 19.72 10.31 1.80
CA SER A 184 19.53 9.22 0.83
C SER A 184 18.40 8.28 1.25
N LEU A 185 18.33 7.91 2.54
CA LEU A 185 17.22 7.10 3.04
C LEU A 185 15.89 7.86 3.00
N LEU A 186 15.87 9.12 3.47
CA LEU A 186 14.66 9.94 3.42
C LEU A 186 14.16 10.09 1.97
N HIS A 187 15.06 10.24 1.00
CA HIS A 187 14.69 10.25 -0.41
C HIS A 187 14.09 8.92 -0.87
N ALA A 188 14.68 7.78 -0.50
CA ALA A 188 14.13 6.47 -0.82
C ALA A 188 12.73 6.26 -0.21
N VAL A 189 12.54 6.61 1.07
CA VAL A 189 11.25 6.56 1.75
C VAL A 189 10.24 7.49 1.07
N LYS A 190 10.65 8.69 0.64
CA LYS A 190 9.80 9.61 -0.12
C LYS A 190 9.30 8.98 -1.43
N VAL A 191 10.19 8.33 -2.18
CA VAL A 191 9.83 7.61 -3.41
C VAL A 191 8.85 6.47 -3.10
N ASN A 192 9.09 5.73 -2.00
CA ASN A 192 8.18 4.68 -1.55
C ASN A 192 6.80 5.25 -1.16
N ALA A 193 6.74 6.38 -0.47
CA ALA A 193 5.49 7.07 -0.13
C ALA A 193 4.66 7.44 -1.37
N ARG A 194 5.32 7.95 -2.41
CA ARG A 194 4.68 8.23 -3.70
C ARG A 194 4.14 6.96 -4.38
N ALA A 195 4.92 5.89 -4.36
CA ALA A 195 4.49 4.61 -4.91
C ALA A 195 3.28 4.02 -4.15
N MET A 196 3.29 4.06 -2.82
CA MET A 196 2.19 3.58 -1.97
C MET A 196 0.90 4.39 -2.18
N ARG A 197 1.01 5.69 -2.49
CA ARG A 197 -0.13 6.54 -2.82
C ARG A 197 -0.85 6.09 -4.11
N ILE A 198 -0.15 5.41 -5.01
CA ILE A 198 -0.71 4.86 -6.26
C ILE A 198 -1.25 3.45 -5.99
N ARG A 199 -2.57 3.36 -5.78
CA ARG A 199 -3.28 2.14 -5.36
C ARG A 199 -3.56 1.15 -6.50
N THR A 200 -2.53 0.76 -7.26
CA THR A 200 -2.66 -0.23 -8.34
C THR A 200 -2.67 -1.68 -7.83
N PHE A 201 -2.06 -1.93 -6.67
CA PHE A 201 -2.05 -3.24 -5.99
C PHE A 201 -1.58 -4.42 -6.84
N CYS A 202 -0.62 -4.16 -7.73
CA CYS A 202 0.04 -5.13 -8.59
C CYS A 202 1.57 -5.03 -8.50
N GLN A 203 2.09 -4.61 -7.34
CA GLN A 203 3.52 -4.42 -7.15
C GLN A 203 4.24 -5.78 -7.06
N PRO A 204 5.40 -5.94 -7.72
CA PRO A 204 6.26 -7.12 -7.57
C PRO A 204 6.73 -7.31 -6.13
N ASP A 205 6.95 -8.56 -5.73
CA ASP A 205 7.42 -8.90 -4.37
C ASP A 205 8.73 -8.21 -4.01
N SER A 206 9.64 -8.04 -4.98
CA SER A 206 10.91 -7.32 -4.79
C SER A 206 10.73 -5.83 -4.48
N VAL A 207 9.69 -5.20 -5.04
CA VAL A 207 9.36 -3.80 -4.75
C VAL A 207 8.82 -3.68 -3.34
N ILE A 208 7.88 -4.55 -2.95
CA ILE A 208 7.31 -4.58 -1.60
C ILE A 208 8.40 -4.87 -0.56
N ALA A 209 9.25 -5.87 -0.82
CA ALA A 209 10.36 -6.21 0.07
C ALA A 209 11.33 -5.03 0.28
N LYS A 210 11.65 -4.30 -0.78
CA LYS A 210 12.47 -3.08 -0.68
C LYS A 210 11.79 -2.01 0.16
N GLN A 211 10.50 -1.75 -0.07
CA GLN A 211 9.75 -0.75 0.69
C GLN A 211 9.70 -1.10 2.18
N LEU A 212 9.53 -2.38 2.52
CA LEU A 212 9.60 -2.87 3.91
C LEU A 212 11.00 -2.66 4.51
N ALA A 213 12.07 -3.00 3.78
CA ALA A 213 13.45 -2.81 4.23
C ALA A 213 13.82 -1.33 4.46
N ASP A 214 13.39 -0.44 3.56
CA ASP A 214 13.55 1.00 3.71
C ASP A 214 12.74 1.53 4.91
N SER A 215 11.55 0.98 5.16
CA SER A 215 10.71 1.32 6.31
C SER A 215 11.35 0.90 7.63
N GLN A 216 11.95 -0.30 7.71
CA GLN A 216 12.73 -0.73 8.87
C GLN A 216 13.92 0.20 9.10
N SER A 217 14.65 0.53 8.03
CA SER A 217 15.78 1.45 8.11
C SER A 217 15.36 2.83 8.63
N LEU A 218 14.17 3.30 8.25
CA LEU A 218 13.62 4.55 8.77
C LEU A 218 13.30 4.45 10.26
N PHE A 219 12.68 3.36 10.69
CA PHE A 219 12.32 3.15 12.10
C PHE A 219 13.57 3.13 12.99
N ASP A 220 14.61 2.43 12.56
CA ASP A 220 15.91 2.42 13.22
C ASP A 220 16.52 3.83 13.29
N MET A 221 16.43 4.58 12.18
CA MET A 221 16.99 5.93 12.06
C MET A 221 16.28 6.97 12.94
N ILE A 222 14.96 6.87 13.12
CA ILE A 222 14.19 7.82 13.94
C ILE A 222 14.03 7.39 15.40
N GLY A 223 14.58 6.22 15.77
CA GLY A 223 14.37 5.63 17.10
C GLY A 223 12.88 5.44 17.37
N ALA A 224 12.19 4.73 16.48
CA ALA A 224 10.77 4.41 16.63
C ALA A 224 10.51 3.64 17.93
N ALA A 225 9.35 3.85 18.54
CA ALA A 225 8.98 3.14 19.77
C ALA A 225 8.83 1.64 19.51
N GLU A 226 9.07 0.82 20.54
CA GLU A 226 9.00 -0.65 20.46
C GLU A 226 7.67 -1.16 19.88
N ASP A 227 6.56 -0.52 20.24
CA ASP A 227 5.24 -0.90 19.70
C ASP A 227 5.12 -0.66 18.20
N ALA A 228 5.71 0.42 17.69
CA ALA A 228 5.76 0.66 16.24
C ALA A 228 6.64 -0.38 15.56
N SER A 229 7.83 -0.67 16.11
CA SER A 229 8.76 -1.69 15.58
C SER A 229 8.15 -3.09 15.58
N ARG A 230 7.36 -3.44 16.61
CA ARG A 230 6.58 -4.67 16.68
C ARG A 230 5.51 -4.73 15.59
N ALA A 231 4.74 -3.67 15.41
CA ALA A 231 3.73 -3.62 14.34
C ALA A 231 4.36 -3.72 12.94
N LEU A 232 5.51 -3.09 12.71
CA LEU A 232 6.26 -3.27 11.46
C LEU A 232 6.67 -4.73 11.27
N SER A 233 7.15 -5.40 12.31
CA SER A 233 7.50 -6.83 12.27
C SER A 233 6.31 -7.72 11.92
N GLU A 234 5.10 -7.39 12.36
CA GLU A 234 3.87 -8.09 11.98
C GLU A 234 3.57 -7.93 10.47
N ILE A 235 3.79 -6.73 9.90
CA ILE A 235 3.66 -6.48 8.46
C ILE A 235 4.69 -7.30 7.67
N PHE A 236 5.95 -7.36 8.12
CA PHE A 236 6.99 -8.20 7.54
C PHE A 236 6.60 -9.68 7.57
N HIS A 237 6.06 -10.14 8.69
CA HIS A 237 5.60 -11.52 8.85
C HIS A 237 4.45 -11.83 7.89
N PHE A 238 3.46 -10.95 7.77
CA PHE A 238 2.35 -11.08 6.83
C PHE A 238 2.84 -11.23 5.38
N PHE A 239 3.74 -10.35 4.94
CA PHE A 239 4.35 -10.42 3.61
C PHE A 239 5.10 -11.75 3.39
N LYS A 240 5.93 -12.15 4.36
CA LYS A 240 6.73 -13.38 4.29
C LYS A 240 5.85 -14.62 4.16
N VAL A 241 4.82 -14.76 5.00
CA VAL A 241 3.93 -15.94 4.99
C VAL A 241 3.22 -16.08 3.64
N ILE A 242 2.78 -14.98 3.02
CA ILE A 242 2.13 -15.02 1.71
C ILE A 242 3.13 -15.42 0.61
N CYS A 243 4.34 -14.84 0.60
CA CYS A 243 5.36 -15.22 -0.37
C CYS A 243 5.73 -16.70 -0.25
N GLU A 244 5.87 -17.21 0.97
CA GLU A 244 6.14 -18.63 1.21
C GLU A 244 4.98 -19.53 0.75
N ARG A 245 3.72 -19.11 0.94
CA ARG A 245 2.53 -19.80 0.43
C ARG A 245 2.59 -19.93 -1.09
N GLU A 246 2.77 -18.83 -1.80
CA GLU A 246 2.79 -18.83 -3.27
C GLU A 246 4.00 -19.60 -3.82
N HIS A 247 5.16 -19.47 -3.17
CA HIS A 247 6.35 -20.24 -3.56
C HIS A 247 6.11 -21.75 -3.47
N LYS A 248 5.46 -22.23 -2.40
CA LYS A 248 5.09 -23.66 -2.25
C LYS A 248 4.12 -24.11 -3.35
N VAL A 249 3.12 -23.29 -3.68
CA VAL A 249 2.14 -23.59 -4.75
C VAL A 249 2.82 -23.64 -6.12
N LEU A 250 3.76 -22.75 -6.40
CA LEU A 250 4.53 -22.75 -7.66
C LEU A 250 5.43 -23.99 -7.76
N GLN A 251 6.13 -24.35 -6.69
CA GLN A 251 6.95 -25.57 -6.66
C GLN A 251 6.10 -26.84 -6.90
N GLN A 252 4.91 -26.90 -6.29
CA GLN A 252 4.00 -28.04 -6.47
C GLN A 252 3.52 -28.16 -7.92
N ARG A 253 3.12 -27.05 -8.54
CA ARG A 253 2.72 -27.02 -9.96
C ARG A 253 3.85 -27.44 -10.90
N GLN A 254 5.08 -27.05 -10.60
CA GLN A 254 6.25 -27.48 -11.39
C GLN A 254 6.52 -28.99 -11.27
N LYS A 255 6.35 -29.57 -10.08
CA LYS A 255 6.49 -31.02 -9.86
C LYS A 255 5.41 -31.81 -10.63
N GLU A 256 4.17 -31.33 -10.63
CA GLU A 256 3.05 -31.95 -11.35
C GLU A 256 3.23 -31.89 -12.88
N HIS A 257 3.71 -30.75 -13.42
CA HIS A 257 4.06 -30.62 -14.84
C HIS A 257 5.25 -31.50 -15.25
N GLY A 258 6.27 -31.63 -14.40
CA GLY A 258 7.40 -32.53 -14.64
C GLY A 258 6.98 -34.00 -14.74
N GLN A 259 6.03 -34.43 -13.91
CA GLN A 259 5.51 -35.80 -13.93
C GLN A 259 4.64 -36.09 -15.16
N THR A 260 3.74 -35.18 -15.56
CA THR A 260 2.89 -35.38 -16.75
C THR A 260 3.69 -35.42 -18.05
N THR A 261 4.77 -34.65 -18.16
CA THR A 261 5.65 -34.67 -19.34
C THR A 261 6.49 -35.96 -19.43
N SER A 262 6.82 -36.58 -18.28
CA SER A 262 7.55 -37.85 -18.23
C SER A 262 6.70 -39.09 -18.59
N VAL A 263 5.39 -39.04 -18.32
CA VAL A 263 4.46 -40.15 -18.61
C VAL A 263 4.00 -40.16 -20.08
N GLY A 264 4.04 -39.01 -20.77
CA GLY A 264 3.69 -38.90 -22.20
C GLY A 264 4.78 -39.37 -23.19
N ALA A 265 5.99 -39.65 -22.74
CA ALA A 265 7.11 -40.09 -23.59
C ALA A 265 7.22 -41.62 -23.75
N ALA A 266 6.36 -42.40 -23.09
CA ALA A 266 6.27 -43.84 -23.30
C ALA A 266 5.19 -44.17 -24.34
N SER A 267 5.47 -43.87 -25.61
CA SER A 267 4.71 -44.46 -26.73
C SER A 267 4.87 -45.99 -26.73
N PRO A 268 3.80 -46.80 -26.78
CA PRO A 268 3.89 -48.27 -26.78
C PRO A 268 4.49 -48.88 -28.06
N PHE A 269 4.92 -48.08 -29.05
CA PHE A 269 5.28 -48.59 -30.37
C PHE A 269 6.73 -49.09 -30.53
N ALA A 270 7.57 -49.04 -29.48
CA ALA A 270 8.98 -49.44 -29.55
C ALA A 270 9.32 -50.76 -28.84
N LYS A 271 8.38 -51.71 -28.72
CA LYS A 271 8.64 -53.06 -28.16
C LYS A 271 8.37 -54.23 -29.12
N LYS A 272 8.47 -54.04 -30.44
CA LYS A 272 8.20 -55.13 -31.41
C LYS A 272 9.31 -55.52 -32.38
N ASN A 273 10.55 -55.03 -32.24
CA ASN A 273 11.64 -55.42 -33.16
C ASN A 273 12.96 -55.83 -32.51
N MET A 274 12.92 -56.38 -31.28
CA MET A 274 14.11 -56.95 -30.64
C MET A 274 14.01 -58.47 -30.38
N HIS A 275 13.19 -59.17 -31.16
CA HIS A 275 13.11 -60.64 -31.16
C HIS A 275 13.22 -61.26 -32.56
N ARG A 276 13.59 -60.48 -33.59
CA ARG A 276 13.71 -60.97 -34.99
C ARG A 276 15.09 -60.77 -35.63
N LEU A 277 16.14 -60.68 -34.81
CA LEU A 277 17.53 -60.51 -35.28
C LEU A 277 18.54 -61.38 -34.51
N LEU A 278 18.09 -62.54 -34.00
CA LEU A 278 18.93 -63.62 -33.46
C LEU A 278 18.37 -65.00 -33.85
N ARG A 279 18.02 -65.17 -35.13
CA ARG A 279 17.73 -66.48 -35.74
C ARG A 279 17.89 -66.39 -37.25
N THR A 280 19.14 -66.35 -37.70
CA THR A 280 19.61 -66.72 -39.05
C THR A 280 21.13 -66.48 -39.07
N ALA A 281 21.84 -67.36 -38.39
CA ALA A 281 23.27 -67.60 -38.57
C ALA A 281 23.52 -69.03 -38.10
N ASP A 282 23.01 -69.96 -38.90
CA ASP A 282 23.56 -71.30 -39.15
C ASP A 282 23.38 -71.54 -40.66
#